data_AF-A0A6I8QZQ1-F1
#
_entry.id   AF-A0A6I8QZQ1-F1
#
_cell.length_a   1.000
_cell.length_b   1.000
_cell.length_c   1.000
_cell.angle_alpha   90.00
_cell.angle_beta   90.00
_cell.angle_gamma   90.00
#
_symmetry.space_group_name_H-M   'P 1'
#
loop_
_entity.id
_entity.type
_entity.pdbx_description
1 polymer ?
#
loop_
_entity_poly.entity_id
_entity_poly.type
_entity_poly.pdbx_seq_one_letter_code
_entity_poly.pdbx_strand_id
1 'polypeptide(L)'
;MPLFRKKLLSFEDFDGSFNNNNQVHKTLVCFNIGDETPLWKHWGFAYNNPNSDHAEQIILHELHTFLGADQSKMSLKYKLNLYASYSPCFSCCKELCHFLLIYENQIHMHLKVAKLYKFYDSNNQRGLQMLRENGAKITVMDLDDYKECFYFFVSPTDTFQPCTHLNDCSYGNATLESSRAVNVFPLAISILAGGKETRNILLPTVARIYHRQQNVPYVITL
;
A
#
# COMPACT_ATOMS: atom_id res chain seq x y z
N MET A 1 -2.20 16.38 -18.85
CA MET A 1 -2.21 16.22 -17.38
C MET A 1 -2.62 14.79 -17.06
N PRO A 2 -1.78 14.00 -16.39
CA PRO A 2 -2.12 12.64 -15.98
C PRO A 2 -2.96 12.57 -14.69
N LEU A 3 -3.08 13.69 -13.95
CA LEU A 3 -3.84 13.85 -12.71
C LEU A 3 -5.21 14.49 -12.98
N PHE A 4 -6.26 13.92 -12.39
CA PHE A 4 -7.63 14.43 -12.42
C PHE A 4 -8.16 14.53 -10.98
N ARG A 5 -8.81 15.64 -10.64
CA ARG A 5 -9.26 15.96 -9.27
C ARG A 5 -10.74 16.26 -9.29
N LYS A 6 -11.48 15.76 -8.30
CA LYS A 6 -12.95 15.94 -8.18
C LYS A 6 -13.71 15.64 -9.48
N LYS A 7 -13.27 14.60 -10.20
CA LYS A 7 -13.82 14.16 -11.49
C LYS A 7 -14.04 12.66 -11.43
N LEU A 8 -15.15 12.18 -11.99
CA LEU A 8 -15.41 10.76 -12.19
C LEU A 8 -14.60 10.22 -13.39
N LEU A 9 -14.11 9.00 -13.21
CA LEU A 9 -13.47 8.12 -14.17
C LEU A 9 -14.55 7.49 -15.07
N SER A 10 -14.29 7.24 -16.35
CA SER A 10 -15.25 6.47 -17.16
C SER A 10 -15.16 4.98 -16.82
N PHE A 11 -16.26 4.24 -16.99
CA PHE A 11 -16.26 2.79 -16.78
C PHE A 11 -15.23 2.07 -17.66
N GLU A 12 -15.09 2.48 -18.93
CA GLU A 12 -14.11 1.94 -19.88
C GLU A 12 -12.66 2.08 -19.37
N ASP A 13 -12.33 3.25 -18.79
CA ASP A 13 -11.01 3.52 -18.23
C ASP A 13 -10.77 2.75 -16.93
N PHE A 14 -11.81 2.59 -16.10
CA PHE A 14 -11.78 1.78 -14.88
C PHE A 14 -11.54 0.30 -15.21
N ASP A 15 -12.43 -0.33 -15.97
CA ASP A 15 -12.32 -1.75 -16.34
C ASP A 15 -11.03 -1.99 -17.13
N GLY A 16 -10.74 -1.17 -18.15
CA GLY A 16 -9.53 -1.29 -18.96
C GLY A 16 -8.23 -1.14 -18.17
N SER A 17 -8.24 -0.48 -17.01
CA SER A 17 -7.05 -0.34 -16.13
C SER A 17 -6.98 -1.41 -15.04
N PHE A 18 -8.11 -1.84 -14.46
CA PHE A 18 -8.16 -2.82 -13.37
C PHE A 18 -8.21 -4.28 -13.87
N ASN A 19 -8.96 -4.55 -14.94
CA ASN A 19 -9.03 -5.84 -15.64
C ASN A 19 -7.90 -5.99 -16.68
N ASN A 20 -6.83 -5.20 -16.54
CA ASN A 20 -5.81 -4.99 -17.54
C ASN A 20 -4.85 -6.19 -17.68
N ASN A 21 -5.25 -7.23 -18.41
CA ASN A 21 -4.42 -8.40 -18.70
C ASN A 21 -3.50 -8.21 -19.93
N ASN A 22 -3.79 -7.20 -20.78
CA ASN A 22 -3.14 -7.05 -22.09
C ASN A 22 -2.31 -5.76 -22.27
N GLN A 23 -2.42 -4.75 -21.40
CA GLN A 23 -1.65 -3.48 -21.49
C GLN A 23 -0.64 -3.36 -20.33
N VAL A 24 0.53 -3.98 -20.48
CA VAL A 24 1.60 -4.10 -19.47
C VAL A 24 2.23 -2.78 -18.94
N HIS A 25 1.74 -1.61 -19.36
CA HIS A 25 2.37 -0.30 -19.06
C HIS A 25 1.40 0.82 -18.64
N LYS A 26 0.11 0.53 -18.35
CA LYS A 26 -0.86 1.51 -17.81
C LYS A 26 -1.20 1.17 -16.35
N THR A 27 -0.76 2.03 -15.43
CA THR A 27 -1.09 2.01 -14.00
C THR A 27 -2.05 3.16 -13.71
N LEU A 28 -3.17 2.84 -13.07
CA LEU A 28 -4.15 3.80 -12.53
C LEU A 28 -4.05 3.77 -11.01
N VAL A 29 -4.03 4.94 -10.38
CA VAL A 29 -4.17 5.11 -8.93
C VAL A 29 -5.29 6.10 -8.64
N CYS A 30 -6.40 5.62 -8.08
CA CYS A 30 -7.44 6.46 -7.50
C CYS A 30 -7.08 6.75 -6.03
N PHE A 31 -7.34 7.97 -5.55
CA PHE A 31 -7.05 8.35 -4.18
C PHE A 31 -8.18 9.17 -3.56
N ASN A 32 -8.42 8.95 -2.26
CA ASN A 32 -9.18 9.89 -1.44
C ASN A 32 -8.49 10.09 -0.08
N ILE A 33 -8.61 11.30 0.44
CA ILE A 33 -8.13 11.67 1.78
C ILE A 33 -9.24 12.44 2.51
N GLY A 34 -9.61 11.92 3.69
CA GLY A 34 -10.59 12.49 4.61
C GLY A 34 -10.06 12.44 6.03
N ASP A 35 -10.60 13.30 6.89
CA ASP A 35 -10.42 13.20 8.35
C ASP A 35 -11.46 12.23 8.93
N GLU A 36 -11.82 12.35 10.21
CA GLU A 36 -12.90 11.57 10.82
C GLU A 36 -14.30 11.94 10.30
N THR A 37 -14.44 12.99 9.46
CA THR A 37 -15.73 13.37 8.89
C THR A 37 -16.09 12.50 7.67
N PRO A 38 -17.39 12.27 7.39
CA PRO A 38 -17.83 11.40 6.28
C PRO A 38 -17.56 11.97 4.87
N LEU A 39 -16.92 13.14 4.76
CA LEU A 39 -16.65 13.81 3.48
C LEU A 39 -15.14 13.92 3.24
N TRP A 40 -14.67 13.39 2.11
CA TRP A 40 -13.28 13.56 1.71
C TRP A 40 -12.96 15.04 1.48
N LYS A 41 -11.82 15.49 2.01
CA LYS A 41 -11.33 16.85 1.79
C LYS A 41 -10.71 16.98 0.40
N HIS A 42 -10.08 15.90 -0.08
CA HIS A 42 -9.42 15.85 -1.37
C HIS A 42 -9.50 14.45 -1.99
N TRP A 43 -9.66 14.37 -3.30
CA TRP A 43 -9.78 13.11 -4.02
C TRP A 43 -9.60 13.29 -5.54
N GLY A 44 -9.25 12.19 -6.20
CA GLY A 44 -9.07 12.15 -7.63
C GLY A 44 -8.44 10.84 -8.09
N PHE A 45 -7.85 10.87 -9.27
CA PHE A 45 -7.09 9.74 -9.81
C PHE A 45 -5.94 10.23 -10.70
N ALA A 46 -4.91 9.42 -10.84
CA ALA A 46 -3.84 9.64 -11.79
C ALA A 46 -3.49 8.37 -12.56
N TYR A 47 -3.07 8.57 -13.81
CA TYR A 47 -2.35 7.56 -14.57
C TYR A 47 -0.85 7.76 -14.45
N ASN A 48 -0.08 6.71 -14.68
CA ASN A 48 1.34 6.89 -14.99
C ASN A 48 1.49 7.61 -16.34
N ASN A 49 2.58 8.36 -16.49
CA ASN A 49 3.06 8.84 -17.77
C ASN A 49 4.11 7.84 -18.28
N PRO A 50 3.83 7.03 -19.33
CA PRO A 50 4.75 5.99 -19.78
C PRO A 50 6.14 6.54 -20.08
N ASN A 51 7.16 5.96 -19.46
CA ASN A 51 8.58 6.35 -19.53
C ASN A 51 8.97 7.68 -18.84
N SER A 52 8.10 8.27 -18.02
CA SER A 52 8.41 9.49 -17.25
C SER A 52 8.08 9.31 -15.76
N ASP A 53 6.80 9.28 -15.42
CA ASP A 53 6.32 9.40 -14.04
C ASP A 53 5.38 8.26 -13.68
N HIS A 54 5.58 7.65 -12.51
CA HIS A 54 4.63 6.67 -11.99
C HIS A 54 3.43 7.36 -11.35
N ALA A 55 2.27 6.69 -11.36
CA ALA A 55 1.00 7.26 -10.86
C ALA A 55 1.12 7.68 -9.39
N GLU A 56 1.82 6.89 -8.58
CA GLU A 56 2.08 7.12 -7.16
C GLU A 56 2.87 8.41 -6.92
N GLN A 57 3.84 8.73 -7.77
CA GLN A 57 4.66 9.95 -7.67
C GLN A 57 3.81 11.20 -7.94
N ILE A 58 2.94 11.12 -8.96
CA ILE A 58 1.97 12.17 -9.31
C ILE A 58 0.98 12.39 -8.15
N ILE A 59 0.47 11.32 -7.53
CA ILE A 59 -0.41 11.42 -6.36
C ILE A 59 0.33 11.99 -5.14
N LEU A 60 1.57 11.57 -4.86
CA LEU A 60 2.36 12.09 -3.76
C LEU A 60 2.64 13.60 -3.87
N HIS A 61 2.96 14.09 -5.06
CA HIS A 61 3.15 15.53 -5.30
C HIS A 61 1.86 16.33 -5.02
N GLU A 62 0.70 15.83 -5.45
CA GLU A 62 -0.59 16.47 -5.17
C GLU A 62 -0.95 16.41 -3.68
N LEU A 63 -0.65 15.31 -2.97
CA LEU A 63 -0.89 15.16 -1.54
C LEU A 63 0.02 16.08 -0.69
N HIS A 64 1.32 16.17 -1.02
CA HIS A 64 2.21 17.15 -0.41
C HIS A 64 1.70 18.59 -0.61
N THR A 65 1.25 18.92 -1.82
CA THR A 65 0.64 20.22 -2.12
C THR A 65 -0.62 20.45 -1.27
N PHE A 66 -1.50 19.46 -1.17
CA PHE A 66 -2.74 19.57 -0.40
C PHE A 66 -2.50 19.73 1.11
N LEU A 67 -1.57 18.97 1.68
CA LEU A 67 -1.24 19.00 3.12
C LEU A 67 -0.44 20.25 3.48
N GLY A 68 0.53 20.65 2.65
CA GLY A 68 1.38 21.82 2.87
C GLY A 68 0.69 23.18 2.64
N ALA A 69 -0.45 23.22 1.96
CA ALA A 69 -1.17 24.46 1.66
C ALA A 69 -1.77 25.18 2.89
N ASP A 70 -1.92 24.51 4.03
CA ASP A 70 -2.48 25.11 5.25
C ASP A 70 -1.95 24.40 6.51
N GLN A 71 -1.34 25.17 7.43
CA GLN A 71 -0.83 24.67 8.69
C GLN A 71 -1.92 24.07 9.59
N SER A 72 -3.18 24.50 9.46
CA SER A 72 -4.32 23.95 10.22
C SER A 72 -4.55 22.46 9.94
N LYS A 73 -4.12 21.97 8.76
CA LYS A 73 -4.20 20.55 8.38
C LYS A 73 -3.18 19.69 9.11
N MET A 74 -2.06 20.25 9.55
CA MET A 74 -0.96 19.50 10.18
C MET A 74 -1.30 18.98 11.58
N SER A 75 -2.38 19.46 12.20
CA SER A 75 -2.89 18.95 13.49
C SER A 75 -4.00 17.90 13.33
N LEU A 76 -4.50 17.67 12.12
CA LEU A 76 -5.59 16.72 11.86
C LEU A 76 -5.07 15.32 11.56
N LYS A 77 -5.84 14.32 11.98
CA LYS A 77 -5.68 12.92 11.55
C LYS A 77 -6.46 12.71 10.25
N TYR A 78 -5.84 12.03 9.30
CA TYR A 78 -6.38 11.73 7.99
C TYR A 78 -6.27 10.24 7.67
N LYS A 79 -7.32 9.70 7.08
CA LYS A 79 -7.31 8.41 6.39
C LYS A 79 -7.06 8.65 4.90
N LEU A 80 -5.96 8.11 4.39
CA LEU A 80 -5.60 8.15 2.97
C LEU A 80 -5.87 6.77 2.36
N ASN A 81 -6.83 6.66 1.46
CA ASN A 81 -7.11 5.42 0.73
C ASN A 81 -6.56 5.56 -0.71
N LEU A 82 -5.74 4.59 -1.12
CA LEU A 82 -5.21 4.46 -2.48
C LEU A 82 -5.75 3.16 -3.09
N TYR A 83 -6.29 3.24 -4.31
CA TYR A 83 -6.76 2.09 -5.09
C TYR A 83 -5.92 2.04 -6.37
N ALA A 84 -5.00 1.07 -6.44
CA ALA A 84 -4.02 0.99 -7.51
C ALA A 84 -4.25 -0.26 -8.39
N SER A 85 -4.23 -0.10 -9.71
CA SER A 85 -4.38 -1.25 -10.62
C SER A 85 -3.19 -2.21 -10.56
N TYR A 86 -2.01 -1.69 -10.23
CA TYR A 86 -0.80 -2.45 -9.94
C TYR A 86 -0.18 -1.95 -8.63
N SER A 87 0.47 -2.84 -7.88
CA SER A 87 1.24 -2.45 -6.70
C SER A 87 2.45 -1.59 -7.07
N PRO A 88 2.86 -0.63 -6.22
CA PRO A 88 4.04 0.19 -6.48
C PRO A 88 5.31 -0.64 -6.64
N CYS A 89 6.20 -0.17 -7.51
CA CYS A 89 7.56 -0.69 -7.59
C CYS A 89 8.41 -0.23 -6.39
N PHE A 90 9.61 -0.79 -6.26
CA PHE A 90 10.52 -0.50 -5.14
C PHE A 90 10.83 1.00 -4.94
N SER A 91 10.99 1.80 -6.00
CA SER A 91 11.24 3.26 -5.86
C SER A 91 10.02 3.99 -5.30
N CYS A 92 8.84 3.75 -5.88
CA CYS A 92 7.59 4.34 -5.39
C CYS A 92 7.28 3.90 -3.94
N CYS A 93 7.62 2.67 -3.56
CA CYS A 93 7.53 2.24 -2.16
C CYS A 93 8.39 3.09 -1.22
N LYS A 94 9.61 3.47 -1.61
CA LYS A 94 10.48 4.35 -0.80
C LYS A 94 9.90 5.76 -0.68
N GLU A 95 9.37 6.31 -1.78
CA GLU A 95 8.75 7.64 -1.78
C GLU A 95 7.49 7.66 -0.90
N LEU A 96 6.63 6.63 -0.99
CA LEU A 96 5.48 6.44 -0.11
C LEU A 96 5.90 6.26 1.36
N CYS A 97 7.01 5.55 1.65
CA CYS A 97 7.56 5.47 3.02
C CYS A 97 8.04 6.84 3.51
N HIS A 98 8.74 7.61 2.67
CA HIS A 98 9.24 8.94 3.03
C HIS A 98 8.08 9.92 3.31
N PHE A 99 7.03 9.88 2.50
CA PHE A 99 5.78 10.61 2.75
C PHE A 99 5.14 10.21 4.09
N LEU A 100 5.07 8.92 4.40
CA LEU A 100 4.55 8.43 5.68
C LEU A 100 5.42 8.86 6.87
N LEU A 101 6.74 8.96 6.73
CA LEU A 101 7.64 9.46 7.77
C LEU A 101 7.48 10.98 7.99
N ILE A 102 7.23 11.76 6.94
CA ILE A 102 6.96 13.21 7.06
C ILE A 102 5.63 13.47 7.78
N TYR A 103 4.63 12.61 7.56
CA TYR A 103 3.27 12.76 8.09
C TYR A 103 2.87 11.63 9.05
N GLU A 104 3.83 11.06 9.79
CA GLU A 104 3.63 9.85 10.62
C GLU A 104 2.52 10.02 11.67
N ASN A 105 2.35 11.25 12.15
CA ASN A 105 1.36 11.61 13.15
C ASN A 105 0.06 12.15 12.55
N GLN A 106 -0.08 12.18 11.22
CA GLN A 106 -1.24 12.73 10.51
C GLN A 106 -1.89 11.71 9.59
N ILE A 107 -1.13 10.84 8.90
CA ILE A 107 -1.65 9.98 7.83
C ILE A 107 -1.73 8.52 8.26
N HIS A 108 -2.93 7.94 8.17
CA HIS A 108 -3.16 6.51 8.16
C HIS A 108 -3.46 6.06 6.73
N MET A 109 -2.48 5.44 6.06
CA MET A 109 -2.58 4.99 4.68
C MET A 109 -3.13 3.55 4.57
N HIS A 110 -4.13 3.36 3.72
CA HIS A 110 -4.54 2.05 3.21
C HIS A 110 -4.35 2.01 1.69
N LEU A 111 -3.36 1.23 1.25
CA LEU A 111 -3.10 0.93 -0.15
C LEU A 111 -3.77 -0.40 -0.53
N LYS A 112 -4.76 -0.32 -1.41
CA LYS A 112 -5.48 -1.44 -2.00
C LYS A 112 -4.94 -1.66 -3.42
N VAL A 113 -4.47 -2.87 -3.73
CA VAL A 113 -3.85 -3.19 -5.03
C VAL A 113 -4.61 -4.28 -5.75
N ALA A 114 -4.96 -4.09 -7.02
CA ALA A 114 -5.63 -5.12 -7.81
C ALA A 114 -4.67 -6.24 -8.25
N LYS A 115 -3.44 -5.88 -8.64
CA LYS A 115 -2.43 -6.84 -9.11
C LYS A 115 -1.06 -6.52 -8.50
N LEU A 116 -0.25 -7.53 -8.21
CA LEU A 116 1.11 -7.35 -7.70
C LEU A 116 2.09 -7.17 -8.87
N TYR A 117 2.74 -6.00 -8.96
CA TYR A 117 3.70 -5.70 -10.02
C TYR A 117 5.02 -6.47 -9.79
N LYS A 118 5.38 -7.33 -10.75
CA LYS A 118 6.63 -8.13 -10.75
C LYS A 118 6.92 -8.74 -9.37
N PHE A 119 5.94 -9.44 -8.78
CA PHE A 119 6.06 -9.96 -7.41
C PHE A 119 7.24 -10.94 -7.19
N TYR A 120 7.74 -11.56 -8.25
CA TYR A 120 8.95 -12.41 -8.21
C TYR A 120 10.26 -11.63 -8.01
N ASP A 121 10.25 -10.31 -8.14
CA ASP A 121 11.39 -9.42 -7.86
C ASP A 121 11.44 -9.09 -6.36
N SER A 122 12.51 -9.53 -5.70
CA SER A 122 12.74 -9.33 -4.27
C SER A 122 12.77 -7.86 -3.85
N ASN A 123 13.10 -6.93 -4.75
CA ASN A 123 13.06 -5.50 -4.46
C ASN A 123 11.63 -4.98 -4.31
N ASN A 124 10.69 -5.45 -5.15
CA ASN A 124 9.29 -5.05 -5.04
C ASN A 124 8.64 -5.67 -3.81
N GLN A 125 8.96 -6.94 -3.48
CA GLN A 125 8.57 -7.55 -2.21
C GLN A 125 9.07 -6.75 -1.01
N ARG A 126 10.37 -6.38 -1.01
CA ARG A 126 10.97 -5.58 0.07
C ARG A 126 10.37 -4.18 0.16
N GLY A 127 10.01 -3.56 -0.97
CA GLY A 127 9.31 -2.27 -0.99
C GLY A 127 7.94 -2.32 -0.30
N LEU A 128 7.11 -3.32 -0.63
CA LEU A 128 5.82 -3.52 0.02
C LEU A 128 5.96 -3.89 1.51
N GLN A 129 7.00 -4.65 1.86
CA GLN A 129 7.33 -4.94 3.26
C GLN A 129 7.71 -3.65 4.01
N MET A 130 8.58 -2.81 3.45
CA MET A 130 8.98 -1.53 4.05
C MET A 130 7.78 -0.61 4.28
N LEU A 131 6.82 -0.56 3.35
CA LEU A 131 5.60 0.23 3.52
C LEU A 131 4.77 -0.25 4.73
N ARG A 132 4.61 -1.57 4.89
CA ARG A 132 3.93 -2.15 6.06
C ARG A 132 4.70 -1.87 7.36
N GLU A 133 6.03 -1.97 7.33
CA GLU A 133 6.91 -1.63 8.46
C GLU A 133 6.78 -0.13 8.86
N ASN A 134 6.45 0.76 7.92
CA ASN A 134 6.17 2.19 8.14
C ASN A 134 4.66 2.48 8.36
N GLY A 135 3.87 1.47 8.76
CA GLY A 135 2.47 1.66 9.20
C GLY A 135 1.42 1.70 8.09
N ALA A 136 1.77 1.48 6.82
CA ALA A 136 0.77 1.36 5.76
C ALA A 136 0.00 0.03 5.84
N LYS A 137 -1.34 0.09 5.81
CA LYS A 137 -2.14 -1.11 5.53
C LYS A 137 -2.08 -1.40 4.03
N ILE A 138 -1.72 -2.61 3.65
CA ILE A 138 -1.68 -3.06 2.24
C ILE A 138 -2.56 -4.30 2.11
N THR A 139 -3.53 -4.27 1.17
CA THR A 139 -4.39 -5.41 0.83
C THR A 139 -4.48 -5.60 -0.67
N VAL A 140 -4.65 -6.85 -1.12
CA VAL A 140 -5.11 -7.14 -2.48
C VAL A 140 -6.61 -6.84 -2.54
N MET A 141 -7.09 -6.24 -3.63
CA MET A 141 -8.50 -5.87 -3.78
C MET A 141 -9.39 -7.10 -3.97
N ASP A 142 -10.38 -7.25 -3.08
CA ASP A 142 -11.50 -8.16 -3.26
C ASP A 142 -12.67 -7.52 -4.04
N LEU A 143 -13.76 -8.27 -4.23
CA LEU A 143 -14.95 -7.81 -4.94
C LEU A 143 -15.62 -6.57 -4.28
N ASP A 144 -15.56 -6.44 -2.96
CA ASP A 144 -16.16 -5.31 -2.25
C ASP A 144 -15.26 -4.07 -2.32
N ASP A 145 -13.93 -4.24 -2.31
CA ASP A 145 -12.97 -3.19 -2.65
C ASP A 145 -13.19 -2.66 -4.08
N TYR A 146 -13.52 -3.51 -5.06
CA TYR A 146 -13.88 -3.09 -6.42
C TYR A 146 -15.20 -2.30 -6.47
N LYS A 147 -16.25 -2.77 -5.78
CA LYS A 147 -17.53 -2.05 -5.68
C LYS A 147 -17.35 -0.68 -5.02
N GLU A 148 -16.59 -0.62 -3.93
CA GLU A 148 -16.27 0.63 -3.22
C GLU A 148 -15.52 1.59 -4.14
N CYS A 149 -14.49 1.12 -4.86
CA CYS A 149 -13.75 1.95 -5.81
C CYS A 149 -14.63 2.45 -6.97
N PHE A 150 -15.52 1.60 -7.51
CA PHE A 150 -16.45 1.97 -8.57
C PHE A 150 -17.46 3.03 -8.10
N TYR A 151 -18.11 2.81 -6.95
CA TYR A 151 -19.07 3.74 -6.35
C TYR A 151 -18.44 5.12 -6.11
N PHE A 152 -17.18 5.14 -5.67
CA PHE A 152 -16.45 6.35 -5.32
C PHE A 152 -15.85 7.13 -6.48
N PHE A 153 -15.36 6.44 -7.52
CA PHE A 153 -14.60 7.08 -8.60
C PHE A 153 -15.23 6.98 -9.97
N VAL A 154 -16.21 6.11 -10.20
CA VAL A 154 -16.85 5.90 -11.52
C VAL A 154 -18.30 6.39 -11.51
N SER A 155 -19.16 5.78 -10.70
CA SER A 155 -20.58 6.12 -10.64
C SER A 155 -21.20 5.72 -9.30
N PRO A 156 -21.80 6.67 -8.55
CA PRO A 156 -22.49 6.37 -7.30
C PRO A 156 -23.93 5.85 -7.50
N THR A 157 -24.47 5.93 -8.73
CA THR A 157 -25.84 5.50 -9.06
C THR A 157 -25.91 4.11 -9.67
N ASP A 158 -24.85 3.69 -10.36
CA ASP A 158 -24.84 2.43 -11.09
C ASP A 158 -24.36 1.28 -10.18
N THR A 159 -24.88 0.08 -10.44
CA THR A 159 -24.38 -1.13 -9.77
C THR A 159 -23.15 -1.64 -10.50
N PHE A 160 -22.03 -1.79 -9.79
CA PHE A 160 -20.84 -2.42 -10.35
C PHE A 160 -21.15 -3.84 -10.82
N GLN A 161 -21.00 -4.09 -12.12
CA GLN A 161 -21.08 -5.42 -12.71
C GLN A 161 -19.65 -5.93 -12.96
N PRO A 162 -19.22 -7.01 -12.27
CA PRO A 162 -17.93 -7.61 -12.56
C PRO A 162 -17.93 -8.18 -13.97
N CYS A 163 -16.97 -7.78 -14.79
CA CYS A 163 -16.64 -8.48 -16.03
C CYS A 163 -16.40 -9.98 -15.75
N THR A 164 -16.69 -10.84 -16.72
CA THR A 164 -16.52 -12.30 -16.58
C THR A 164 -15.12 -12.68 -16.07
N HIS A 165 -14.09 -11.97 -16.53
CA HIS A 165 -12.70 -12.14 -16.11
C HIS A 165 -12.33 -11.53 -14.76
N LEU A 166 -13.19 -10.73 -14.10
CA LEU A 166 -12.96 -10.34 -12.71
C LEU A 166 -13.19 -11.52 -11.76
N ASN A 167 -14.04 -12.49 -12.12
CA ASN A 167 -14.05 -13.79 -11.47
C ASN A 167 -12.71 -14.51 -11.72
N ASP A 168 -12.20 -14.56 -12.95
CA ASP A 168 -10.90 -15.20 -13.21
C ASP A 168 -9.71 -14.50 -12.52
N CYS A 169 -9.72 -13.17 -12.42
CA CYS A 169 -8.65 -12.37 -11.80
C CYS A 169 -8.70 -12.42 -10.26
N SER A 170 -9.89 -12.55 -9.67
CA SER A 170 -10.01 -12.86 -8.23
C SER A 170 -9.64 -14.33 -7.96
N TYR A 171 -9.99 -15.27 -8.84
CA TYR A 171 -9.73 -16.70 -8.63
C TYR A 171 -8.29 -17.14 -8.94
N GLY A 172 -7.57 -16.48 -9.87
CA GLY A 172 -6.18 -16.79 -10.19
C GLY A 172 -5.20 -16.54 -9.03
N ASN A 173 -5.55 -15.61 -8.13
CA ASN A 173 -4.82 -15.38 -6.88
C ASN A 173 -5.49 -16.10 -5.70
N ALA A 174 -6.83 -16.13 -5.61
CA ALA A 174 -7.52 -16.81 -4.50
C ALA A 174 -7.36 -18.35 -4.50
N THR A 175 -7.08 -19.01 -5.63
CA THR A 175 -6.78 -20.46 -5.66
C THR A 175 -5.34 -20.79 -5.21
N LEU A 176 -4.44 -19.81 -5.17
CA LEU A 176 -3.19 -19.93 -4.40
C LEU A 176 -3.45 -19.74 -2.89
N GLU A 177 -4.40 -18.89 -2.50
CA GLU A 177 -4.77 -18.70 -1.09
C GLU A 177 -5.66 -19.83 -0.50
N SER A 178 -6.41 -20.57 -1.33
CA SER A 178 -7.16 -21.75 -0.87
C SER A 178 -6.30 -23.00 -0.71
N SER A 179 -5.07 -23.01 -1.26
CA SER A 179 -4.10 -24.10 -1.11
C SER A 179 -2.96 -23.79 -0.13
N ARG A 180 -2.72 -22.52 0.20
CA ARG A 180 -1.91 -22.08 1.35
C ARG A 180 -2.54 -20.86 2.04
N ALA A 181 -3.13 -21.12 3.20
CA ALA A 181 -3.69 -20.10 4.10
C ALA A 181 -2.72 -18.94 4.37
N VAL A 182 -3.24 -17.70 4.39
CA VAL A 182 -3.27 -16.70 5.50
C VAL A 182 -2.03 -16.57 6.42
N ASN A 183 -0.86 -17.09 6.02
CA ASN A 183 0.33 -17.27 6.85
C ASN A 183 1.62 -17.31 5.99
N VAL A 184 1.79 -16.34 5.10
CA VAL A 184 3.09 -16.07 4.43
C VAL A 184 3.64 -14.67 4.79
N PHE A 185 3.29 -14.18 5.98
CA PHE A 185 4.10 -13.21 6.74
C PHE A 185 4.20 -13.53 8.26
N PRO A 186 4.42 -14.80 8.69
CA PRO A 186 4.85 -15.05 10.07
C PRO A 186 6.34 -14.73 10.20
N LEU A 187 6.66 -13.75 11.05
CA LEU A 187 7.98 -13.65 11.66
C LEU A 187 8.18 -14.89 12.56
N ALA A 188 9.04 -15.81 12.15
CA ALA A 188 9.47 -16.95 12.96
C ALA A 188 10.99 -17.02 12.99
N ILE A 189 11.57 -16.56 14.09
CA ILE A 189 12.98 -16.80 14.44
C ILE A 189 13.13 -18.29 14.78
N SER A 190 14.11 -18.96 14.19
CA SER A 190 14.57 -20.28 14.64
C SER A 190 16.09 -20.28 14.76
N ILE A 191 16.58 -20.20 16.00
CA ILE A 191 17.98 -20.47 16.36
C ILE A 191 18.02 -21.87 16.99
N LEU A 192 19.06 -22.66 16.65
CA LEU A 192 19.38 -24.02 17.14
C LEU A 192 18.46 -25.12 16.58
N ALA A 193 18.96 -26.22 15.98
CA ALA A 193 20.21 -26.95 16.20
C ALA A 193 20.67 -27.72 14.93
N GLY A 194 21.92 -28.21 14.89
CA GLY A 194 22.33 -29.20 13.87
C GLY A 194 23.65 -28.98 13.10
N GLY A 195 24.67 -28.41 13.74
CA GLY A 195 26.12 -28.51 13.44
C GLY A 195 26.66 -28.76 12.01
N LYS A 196 27.56 -27.86 11.56
CA LYS A 196 28.99 -28.22 11.36
C LYS A 196 29.92 -27.00 11.23
N GLU A 197 30.94 -27.01 12.09
CA GLU A 197 32.30 -26.45 11.99
C GLU A 197 32.60 -25.12 11.25
N THR A 198 32.92 -24.11 12.08
CA THR A 198 34.09 -23.22 11.98
C THR A 198 34.34 -22.38 10.71
N ARG A 199 34.39 -21.05 10.90
CA ARG A 199 35.67 -20.31 11.01
C ARG A 199 35.46 -18.91 11.62
N ASN A 200 36.34 -18.54 12.55
CA ASN A 200 36.36 -17.22 13.19
C ASN A 200 36.82 -16.13 12.22
N ILE A 201 36.13 -14.99 12.17
CA ILE A 201 36.73 -13.68 11.88
C ILE A 201 36.11 -12.63 12.85
N LEU A 202 36.93 -11.68 13.28
CA LEU A 202 36.76 -10.75 14.40
C LEU A 202 35.60 -9.73 14.31
N LEU A 203 35.01 -9.46 15.49
CA LEU A 203 34.39 -8.19 15.95
C LEU A 203 35.43 -7.02 15.91
N PRO A 204 35.06 -5.70 15.88
CA PRO A 204 34.33 -5.08 17.00
C PRO A 204 33.54 -3.75 16.77
N THR A 205 32.87 -3.29 17.86
CA THR A 205 32.38 -1.90 18.13
C THR A 205 31.20 -1.40 17.27
N VAL A 206 30.18 -0.69 17.77
CA VAL A 206 30.10 0.27 18.90
C VAL A 206 28.91 0.01 19.84
N ALA A 207 29.00 0.45 21.10
CA ALA A 207 28.02 0.20 22.15
C ALA A 207 27.09 1.40 22.47
N ARG A 208 25.89 1.06 22.97
CA ARG A 208 25.04 1.73 23.99
C ARG A 208 25.05 3.26 24.15
N ILE A 209 23.85 3.87 24.11
CA ILE A 209 23.34 4.95 25.00
C ILE A 209 21.83 5.21 24.68
N TYR A 210 20.88 5.43 25.60
CA TYR A 210 20.79 5.16 27.06
C TYR A 210 19.29 5.18 27.52
N HIS A 211 18.89 4.31 28.48
CA HIS A 211 17.74 4.42 29.41
C HIS A 211 16.28 4.76 28.94
N ARG A 212 15.33 3.88 29.31
CA ARG A 212 14.33 4.21 30.36
C ARG A 212 13.81 2.97 31.12
N GLN A 213 13.40 3.22 32.36
CA GLN A 213 12.82 2.31 33.37
C GLN A 213 11.58 1.56 32.81
N GLN A 214 11.10 0.43 33.34
CA GLN A 214 10.97 0.03 34.75
C GLN A 214 11.16 -1.49 34.98
N ASN A 215 11.42 -1.86 36.24
CA ASN A 215 11.68 -3.25 36.67
C ASN A 215 11.12 -3.48 38.09
N VAL A 216 10.02 -4.23 38.20
CA VAL A 216 9.59 -5.00 39.40
C VAL A 216 8.56 -6.07 38.97
N PRO A 217 8.39 -7.18 39.73
CA PRO A 217 8.26 -8.49 39.08
C PRO A 217 6.93 -9.20 39.32
N TYR A 218 6.68 -10.26 38.54
CA TYR A 218 5.76 -11.33 38.94
C TYR A 218 6.51 -12.64 39.19
N VAL A 219 6.24 -13.22 40.35
CA VAL A 219 6.80 -14.47 40.86
C VAL A 219 6.09 -15.65 40.21
N ILE A 220 6.84 -16.66 39.80
CA ILE A 220 6.30 -18.00 39.49
C ILE A 220 6.75 -18.92 40.62
N THR A 221 5.82 -19.67 41.20
CA THR A 221 6.09 -20.71 42.18
C THR A 221 5.35 -21.98 41.76
N LEU A 222 6.15 -22.97 41.35
CA LEU A 222 5.81 -24.35 40.96
C LEU A 222 4.96 -24.49 39.69
#